data_AF-A0A5D6XPH4-F1
#
_entry.id   AF-A0A5D6XPH4-F1
#
_cell.length_a   1.000
_cell.length_b   1.000
_cell.length_c   1.000
_cell.angle_alpha   90.00
_cell.angle_beta   90.00
_cell.angle_gamma   90.00
#
_symmetry.space_group_name_H-M   'P 1'
#
loop_
_entity.id
_entity.type
_entity.pdbx_description
1 polymer ?
#
loop_
_entity_poly.entity_id
_entity_poly.type
_entity_poly.pdbx_seq_one_letter_code
_entity_poly.pdbx_strand_id
1 'polypeptide(L)'
;MPRGRHPATTRGGRMVRDYSCDVPTNAFRLAVVVYYADQRMQKTLERYLPGASGLTKETKRKSVYVWARRREQLERLCPHHGTSERRRECIKGTATSLPRDSEVDLLKWVDSCHAEGAPVPALKLQRKALQVASEVGATTSTTAIWA
;
A
#
# COMPACT_ATOMS: atom_id res chain seq x y z
N MET A 1 2.87 -35.32 -20.23
CA MET A 1 2.68 -35.33 -18.76
C MET A 1 1.53 -34.38 -18.40
N PRO A 2 0.37 -34.86 -17.92
CA PRO A 2 -0.70 -33.94 -17.53
C PRO A 2 -0.35 -33.32 -16.17
N ARG A 3 -0.27 -32.00 -16.12
CA ARG A 3 -0.10 -31.23 -14.87
C ARG A 3 -1.38 -31.41 -14.04
N GLY A 4 -1.26 -31.97 -12.84
CA GLY A 4 -2.37 -32.28 -11.94
C GLY A 4 -3.24 -31.05 -11.65
N ARG A 5 -4.56 -31.21 -11.78
CA ARG A 5 -5.56 -30.21 -11.37
C ARG A 5 -5.78 -30.31 -9.85
N HIS A 6 -5.85 -29.17 -9.17
CA HIS A 6 -6.15 -29.10 -7.73
C HIS A 6 -7.52 -29.76 -7.42
N PRO A 7 -7.68 -30.37 -6.23
CA PRO A 7 -8.93 -30.99 -5.83
C PRO A 7 -10.07 -29.95 -5.79
N ALA A 8 -11.21 -30.33 -6.36
CA ALA A 8 -12.43 -29.55 -6.32
C ALA A 8 -13.03 -29.56 -4.90
N THR A 9 -13.77 -28.50 -4.53
CA THR A 9 -14.61 -28.52 -3.32
C THR A 9 -15.64 -29.66 -3.40
N THR A 10 -16.27 -30.04 -2.28
CA THR A 10 -17.34 -31.08 -2.19
C THR A 10 -18.47 -30.91 -3.23
N ARG A 11 -18.59 -29.72 -3.83
CA ARG A 11 -19.57 -29.38 -4.89
C ARG A 11 -18.97 -29.13 -6.30
N GLY A 12 -17.72 -29.53 -6.57
CA GLY A 12 -17.14 -29.51 -7.92
C GLY A 12 -16.68 -28.13 -8.43
N GLY A 13 -16.67 -27.09 -7.59
CA GLY A 13 -16.29 -25.73 -7.96
C GLY A 13 -14.81 -25.36 -7.70
N ARG A 14 -14.37 -24.25 -8.32
CA ARG A 14 -13.10 -23.58 -8.00
C ARG A 14 -13.18 -23.03 -6.56
N MET A 15 -12.18 -23.31 -5.72
CA MET A 15 -12.09 -22.65 -4.41
C MET A 15 -12.07 -21.13 -4.60
N VAL A 16 -12.92 -20.41 -3.84
CA VAL A 16 -12.83 -18.96 -3.73
C VAL A 16 -11.49 -18.64 -3.06
N ARG A 17 -10.70 -17.79 -3.69
CA ARG A 17 -9.38 -17.41 -3.22
C ARG A 17 -9.56 -16.25 -2.25
N ASP A 18 -9.75 -16.54 -0.98
CA ASP A 18 -9.83 -15.52 0.07
C ASP A 18 -8.42 -15.04 0.44
N TYR A 19 -7.95 -13.97 -0.22
CA TYR A 19 -6.76 -13.25 0.24
C TYR A 19 -7.15 -12.11 1.17
N SER A 20 -7.33 -12.43 2.45
CA SER A 20 -7.29 -11.42 3.50
C SER A 20 -5.83 -11.21 3.91
N CYS A 21 -5.16 -10.23 3.31
CA CYS A 21 -3.88 -9.75 3.81
C CYS A 21 -4.14 -8.59 4.77
N ASP A 22 -4.24 -8.90 6.07
CA ASP A 22 -4.24 -7.87 7.10
C ASP A 22 -2.84 -7.26 7.23
N VAL A 23 -2.64 -6.13 6.56
CA VAL A 23 -1.36 -5.40 6.55
C VAL A 23 -1.38 -4.40 7.70
N PRO A 24 -0.45 -4.49 8.68
CA PRO A 24 -0.43 -3.59 9.81
C PRO A 24 -0.12 -2.15 9.38
N THR A 25 -0.71 -1.19 10.09
CA THR A 25 -0.44 0.25 9.94
C THR A 25 0.94 0.63 10.47
N ASN A 26 1.46 1.78 10.08
CA ASN A 26 2.73 2.29 10.58
C ASN A 26 2.71 2.50 12.10
N ALA A 27 1.59 2.99 12.65
CA ALA A 27 1.39 3.13 14.10
C ALA A 27 1.53 1.79 14.84
N PHE A 28 0.89 0.73 14.33
CA PHE A 28 1.01 -0.62 14.90
C PHE A 28 2.45 -1.12 14.84
N ARG A 29 3.13 -0.95 13.70
CA ARG A 29 4.54 -1.37 13.55
C ARG A 29 5.43 -0.65 14.56
N LEU A 30 5.24 0.66 14.75
CA LEU A 30 6.02 1.43 15.71
C LEU A 30 5.78 0.93 17.14
N ALA A 31 4.54 0.69 17.54
CA ALA A 31 4.22 0.17 18.87
C ALA A 31 4.91 -1.19 19.14
N VAL A 32 4.92 -2.09 18.15
CA VAL A 32 5.61 -3.38 18.25
C VAL A 32 7.12 -3.20 18.39
N VAL A 33 7.72 -2.30 17.62
CA VAL A 33 9.17 -2.04 17.65
C VAL A 33 9.60 -1.40 18.97
N VAL A 34 8.82 -0.45 19.50
CA VAL A 34 9.08 0.18 20.80
C VAL A 34 9.03 -0.88 21.90
N TYR A 35 8.01 -1.73 21.93
CA TYR A 35 7.94 -2.81 22.92
C TYR A 35 9.06 -3.85 22.76
N TYR A 36 9.50 -4.12 21.52
CA TYR A 36 10.60 -5.04 21.23
C TYR A 36 11.97 -4.50 21.67
N ALA A 37 12.16 -3.19 21.76
CA ALA A 37 13.41 -2.63 22.27
C ALA A 37 13.67 -3.06 23.73
N ASP A 38 12.61 -3.15 24.54
CA ASP A 38 12.71 -3.47 25.97
C ASP A 38 12.48 -4.94 26.29
N GLN A 39 11.90 -5.71 25.36
CA GLN A 39 11.43 -7.08 25.62
C GLN A 39 11.95 -8.09 24.60
N ARG A 40 12.03 -9.36 25.03
CA ARG A 40 12.41 -10.45 24.14
C ARG A 40 11.35 -10.69 23.05
N MET A 41 11.82 -11.16 21.89
CA MET A 41 11.00 -11.42 20.69
C MET A 41 9.79 -12.34 20.95
N GLN A 42 9.92 -13.34 21.82
CA GLN A 42 8.83 -14.25 22.16
C GLN A 42 7.66 -13.50 22.81
N LYS A 43 7.98 -12.64 23.77
CA LYS A 43 7.02 -11.80 24.51
C LYS A 43 6.33 -10.78 23.61
N THR A 44 7.03 -10.27 22.58
CA THR A 44 6.44 -9.32 21.63
C THR A 44 5.46 -9.98 20.69
N LEU A 45 5.78 -11.19 20.21
CA LEU A 45 4.86 -11.98 19.39
C LEU A 45 3.62 -12.42 20.18
N GLU A 46 3.78 -12.83 21.43
CA GLU A 46 2.65 -13.22 22.29
C GLU A 46 1.69 -12.06 22.55
N ARG A 47 2.23 -10.84 22.76
CA ARG A 47 1.41 -9.66 23.06
C ARG A 47 0.68 -9.10 21.83
N TYR A 48 1.40 -8.92 20.71
CA TYR A 48 0.87 -8.19 19.55
C TYR A 48 0.34 -9.10 18.44
N LEU A 49 0.74 -10.37 18.42
CA LEU A 49 0.39 -11.32 17.38
C LEU A 49 -0.10 -12.64 17.98
N PRO A 50 -1.12 -12.59 18.86
CA PRO A 50 -1.70 -13.79 19.44
C PRO A 50 -2.28 -14.68 18.33
N GLY A 51 -2.04 -15.98 18.41
CA GLY A 51 -2.53 -16.96 17.42
C GLY A 51 -1.57 -17.27 16.27
N ALA A 52 -0.41 -16.60 16.16
CA ALA A 52 0.61 -16.99 15.21
C ALA A 52 1.31 -18.29 15.67
N SER A 53 1.16 -19.38 14.90
CA SER A 53 1.76 -20.69 15.16
C SER A 53 2.64 -21.18 13.99
N GLY A 54 3.65 -22.00 14.31
CA GLY A 54 4.56 -22.59 13.32
C GLY A 54 5.17 -21.57 12.35
N LEU A 55 4.97 -21.80 11.05
CA LEU A 55 5.50 -20.95 9.97
C LEU A 55 5.00 -19.50 10.01
N THR A 56 3.77 -19.29 10.47
CA THR A 56 3.20 -17.94 10.58
C THR A 56 3.92 -17.13 11.65
N LYS A 57 4.25 -17.76 12.79
CA LYS A 57 5.06 -17.14 13.86
C LYS A 57 6.43 -16.71 13.35
N GLU A 58 7.07 -17.56 12.57
CA GLU A 58 8.38 -17.26 11.97
C GLU A 58 8.31 -16.10 10.96
N THR A 59 7.25 -16.06 10.15
CA THR A 59 7.02 -14.96 9.20
C THR A 59 6.80 -13.62 9.91
N LYS A 60 6.01 -13.64 10.99
CA LYS A 60 5.79 -12.46 11.82
C LYS A 60 7.07 -12.03 12.54
N ARG A 61 7.86 -12.98 13.07
CA ARG A 61 9.19 -12.71 13.65
C ARG A 61 10.10 -11.95 12.68
N LYS A 62 10.20 -12.43 11.44
CA LYS A 62 10.95 -11.76 10.37
C LYS A 62 10.41 -10.35 10.08
N SER A 63 9.09 -10.20 10.09
CA SER A 63 8.44 -8.89 9.91
C SER A 63 8.85 -7.90 11.00
N VAL A 64 8.90 -8.32 12.27
CA VAL A 64 9.35 -7.48 13.39
C VAL A 64 10.79 -7.04 13.20
N TYR A 65 11.70 -7.93 12.76
CA TYR A 65 13.09 -7.53 12.46
C TYR A 65 13.17 -6.48 11.34
N VAL A 66 12.37 -6.64 10.28
CA VAL A 66 12.31 -5.66 9.19
C VAL A 66 11.79 -4.32 9.69
N TRP A 67 10.77 -4.30 10.55
CA TRP A 67 10.25 -3.07 11.14
C TRP A 67 11.26 -2.42 12.09
N ALA A 68 11.95 -3.21 12.91
CA ALA A 68 12.98 -2.71 13.82
C ALA A 68 14.13 -2.05 13.04
N ARG A 69 14.55 -2.60 11.90
CA ARG A 69 15.53 -1.98 11.02
C ARG A 69 15.07 -0.63 10.44
N ARG A 70 13.75 -0.42 10.33
CA ARG A 70 13.13 0.83 9.81
C ARG A 70 12.56 1.71 10.93
N ARG A 71 13.01 1.53 12.18
CA ARG A 71 12.49 2.24 13.36
C ARG A 71 12.50 3.76 13.19
N GLU A 72 13.64 4.34 12.83
CA GLU A 72 13.79 5.80 12.65
C GLU A 72 12.80 6.36 11.62
N GLN A 73 12.53 5.60 10.56
CA GLN A 73 11.56 5.99 9.55
C GLN A 73 10.13 5.97 10.11
N LEU A 74 9.78 4.95 10.89
CA LEU A 74 8.47 4.85 11.54
C LEU A 74 8.27 5.97 12.58
N GLU A 75 9.29 6.32 13.35
CA GLU A 75 9.26 7.43 14.31
C GLU A 75 9.06 8.79 13.64
N ARG A 76 9.60 9.00 12.44
CA ARG A 76 9.35 10.22 11.65
C ARG A 76 7.95 10.27 11.05
N LEU A 77 7.35 9.12 10.73
CA LEU A 77 6.06 9.04 10.04
C LEU A 77 4.86 8.99 10.99
N CYS A 78 5.01 8.44 12.19
CA CYS A 78 3.87 8.30 13.11
C CYS A 78 3.32 9.59 13.75
N PRO A 79 4.07 10.72 13.87
CA PRO A 79 3.52 11.96 14.43
C PRO A 79 2.36 12.56 13.63
N HIS A 80 2.30 12.32 12.32
CA HIS A 80 1.20 12.82 11.49
C HIS A 80 0.12 11.74 11.30
N HIS A 81 -1.13 12.07 11.62
CA HIS A 81 -2.27 11.15 11.54
C HIS A 81 -2.39 10.47 10.16
N GLY A 82 -2.22 11.23 9.07
CA GLY A 82 -2.32 10.69 7.71
C GLY A 82 -1.25 9.64 7.37
N THR A 83 -0.06 9.72 7.96
CA THR A 83 1.04 8.78 7.69
C THR A 83 1.12 7.64 8.70
N SER A 84 0.52 7.80 9.89
CA SER A 84 0.46 6.77 10.93
C SER A 84 -0.51 5.63 10.57
N GLU A 85 -1.65 5.96 9.97
CA GLU A 85 -2.65 4.98 9.49
C GLU A 85 -2.24 4.28 8.19
N ARG A 86 -1.22 4.81 7.50
CA ARG A 86 -0.77 4.29 6.22
C ARG A 86 -0.21 2.88 6.38
N ARG A 87 -0.70 1.94 5.55
CA ARG A 87 -0.26 0.54 5.53
C ARG A 87 0.94 0.29 4.62
N ARG A 88 1.11 1.10 3.56
CA ARG A 88 2.23 1.02 2.62
C ARG A 88 2.71 2.42 2.27
N GLU A 89 4.02 2.62 2.34
CA GLU A 89 4.67 3.82 1.83
C GLU A 89 4.77 3.72 0.31
N CYS A 90 4.42 4.78 -0.40
CA CYS A 90 4.77 4.88 -1.82
C CYS A 90 6.20 5.39 -1.91
N ILE A 91 6.94 4.90 -2.91
CA ILE A 91 8.27 5.42 -3.24
C ILE A 91 8.11 6.91 -3.57
N LYS A 92 8.97 7.75 -2.99
CA LYS A 92 8.97 9.19 -3.27
C LYS A 92 9.12 9.41 -4.78
N GLY A 93 8.27 10.28 -5.36
CA GLY A 93 8.21 10.52 -6.80
C GLY A 93 7.27 9.58 -7.58
N THR A 94 6.81 8.46 -6.98
CA THR A 94 5.81 7.58 -7.63
C THR A 94 4.38 8.05 -7.42
N ALA A 95 4.12 8.76 -6.33
CA ALA A 95 2.82 9.34 -6.03
C ALA A 95 2.99 10.84 -5.77
N THR A 96 2.86 11.64 -6.82
CA THR A 96 2.59 13.07 -6.69
C THR A 96 1.07 13.20 -6.71
N SER A 97 0.43 13.21 -5.53
CA SER A 97 -0.95 13.66 -5.45
C SER A 97 -0.95 15.13 -5.85
N LEU A 98 -1.66 15.45 -6.92
CA LEU A 98 -1.91 16.84 -7.28
C LEU A 98 -2.64 17.52 -6.10
N PRO A 99 -2.49 18.84 -5.93
CA PRO A 99 -3.32 19.56 -4.98
C PRO A 99 -4.81 19.33 -5.31
N ARG A 100 -5.65 19.34 -4.27
CA ARG A 100 -7.07 19.01 -4.41
C ARG A 100 -7.78 19.83 -5.49
N ASP A 101 -7.46 21.12 -5.58
CA ASP A 101 -8.06 22.03 -6.57
C ASP A 101 -7.69 21.60 -8.00
N SER A 102 -6.44 21.20 -8.20
CA SER A 102 -5.93 20.69 -9.48
C SER A 102 -6.52 19.33 -9.86
N GLU A 103 -6.79 18.47 -8.89
CA GLU A 103 -7.53 17.21 -9.12
C GLU A 103 -8.97 17.49 -9.55
N VAL A 104 -9.64 18.47 -8.94
CA VAL A 104 -11.00 18.88 -9.32
C VAL A 104 -11.04 19.42 -10.74
N ASP A 105 -10.04 20.21 -11.16
CA ASP A 105 -9.99 20.73 -12.53
C ASP A 105 -9.70 19.64 -13.57
N LEU A 106 -8.89 18.63 -13.22
CA LEU A 106 -8.74 17.43 -14.04
C LEU A 106 -10.03 16.64 -14.17
N LEU A 107 -10.80 16.50 -13.08
CA LEU A 107 -12.10 15.82 -13.10
C LEU A 107 -13.10 16.54 -14.00
N LYS A 108 -13.23 17.87 -13.88
CA LYS A 108 -14.08 18.67 -14.77
C LYS A 108 -13.70 18.49 -16.24
N TRP A 109 -12.41 18.42 -16.54
CA TRP A 109 -11.93 18.17 -17.90
C TRP A 109 -12.31 16.77 -18.40
N VAL A 110 -12.17 15.73 -17.56
CA VAL A 110 -12.62 14.37 -17.89
C VAL A 110 -14.13 14.32 -18.12
N ASP A 111 -14.90 14.99 -17.26
CA ASP A 111 -16.36 15.07 -17.39
C ASP A 111 -16.79 15.77 -18.68
N SER A 112 -16.07 16.83 -19.09
CA SER A 112 -16.27 17.48 -20.40
C SER A 112 -16.02 16.52 -21.57
N CYS A 113 -14.94 15.73 -21.52
CA CYS A 113 -14.67 14.72 -22.56
C CYS A 113 -15.76 13.64 -22.62
N HIS A 114 -16.28 13.21 -21.46
CA HIS A 114 -17.39 12.27 -21.41
C HIS A 114 -18.70 12.87 -21.93
N ALA A 115 -18.97 14.15 -21.66
CA ALA A 115 -20.13 14.86 -22.21
C ALA A 115 -20.09 14.95 -23.74
N GLU A 116 -18.90 15.07 -24.32
CA GLU A 116 -18.66 15.03 -25.77
C GLU A 116 -18.69 13.60 -26.36
N GLY A 117 -18.90 12.57 -25.54
CA GLY A 117 -18.93 11.17 -25.96
C GLY A 117 -17.55 10.58 -26.29
N ALA A 118 -16.46 11.26 -25.94
CA ALA A 118 -15.10 10.81 -26.22
C ALA A 118 -14.53 10.01 -25.03
N PRO A 119 -14.09 8.75 -25.23
CA PRO A 119 -13.37 8.04 -24.18
C PRO A 119 -12.03 8.74 -23.92
N VAL A 120 -11.67 8.93 -22.65
CA VAL A 120 -10.37 9.50 -22.27
C VAL A 120 -9.33 8.37 -22.19
N PRO A 121 -8.44 8.19 -23.18
CA PRO A 121 -7.39 7.19 -23.09
C PRO A 121 -6.40 7.56 -21.97
N ALA A 122 -5.89 6.55 -21.27
CA ALA A 122 -4.98 6.72 -20.15
C ALA A 122 -3.78 7.64 -20.46
N LEU A 123 -3.25 7.57 -21.69
CA LEU A 123 -2.15 8.42 -22.13
C LEU A 123 -2.52 9.91 -22.20
N LYS A 124 -3.74 10.25 -22.63
CA LYS A 124 -4.21 11.65 -22.66
C LYS A 124 -4.41 12.18 -21.25
N LEU A 125 -5.00 11.38 -20.36
CA LEU A 125 -5.15 11.73 -18.96
C LEU A 125 -3.79 11.96 -18.29
N GLN A 126 -2.82 11.07 -18.54
CA GLN A 126 -1.47 11.19 -18.00
C GLN A 126 -0.78 12.47 -18.49
N ARG A 127 -0.87 12.79 -19.79
CA ARG A 127 -0.30 14.04 -20.35
C ARG A 127 -0.95 15.27 -19.74
N LYS A 128 -2.28 15.29 -19.59
CA LYS A 128 -2.99 16.40 -18.97
C LYS A 128 -2.63 16.55 -17.50
N ALA A 129 -2.53 15.45 -16.75
CA ALA A 129 -2.11 15.47 -15.36
C ALA A 129 -0.67 15.97 -15.19
N LEU A 130 0.25 15.59 -16.09
CA LEU A 130 1.61 16.12 -16.09
C LEU A 130 1.66 17.61 -16.41
N GLN A 131 0.83 18.09 -17.34
CA GLN A 131 0.71 19.51 -17.65
C GLN A 131 0.22 20.28 -16.41
N VAL A 132 -0.88 19.84 -15.78
CA VAL A 132 -1.42 20.47 -14.57
C VAL A 132 -0.40 20.42 -13.42
N ALA A 133 0.34 19.32 -13.28
CA ALA A 133 1.41 19.24 -12.29
C ALA A 133 2.52 20.27 -12.53
N SER A 134 2.88 20.52 -13.80
CA SER A 134 3.89 21.52 -14.16
C SER A 134 3.43 22.94 -13.89
N GLU A 135 2.15 23.25 -14.14
CA GLU A 135 1.53 24.56 -13.89
C GLU A 135 1.50 24.89 -12.38
N VAL A 136 1.36 23.87 -11.54
CA VAL A 136 1.27 24.01 -10.07
C VAL A 136 2.64 23.86 -9.38
N GLY A 137 3.72 23.71 -10.16
CA GLY A 137 5.08 23.58 -9.64
C GLY A 137 5.35 22.27 -8.90
N ALA A 138 4.55 21.23 -9.11
CA ALA A 138 4.78 19.91 -8.52
C ALA A 138 5.91 19.22 -9.29
N THR A 139 7.04 18.94 -8.62
CA THR A 139 8.25 18.42 -9.26
C THR A 139 8.00 17.05 -9.91
N THR A 140 8.14 17.02 -11.23
CA THR A 140 7.94 15.86 -12.11
C THR A 140 9.10 14.86 -12.00
N SER A 141 8.94 13.80 -11.21
CA SER A 141 9.74 12.58 -11.41
C SER A 141 8.83 11.35 -11.51
N THR A 142 7.92 11.38 -12.47
CA THR A 142 6.99 10.28 -12.73
C THR A 142 7.68 9.19 -13.55
N THR A 143 8.23 8.17 -12.90
CA THR A 143 8.48 6.87 -13.54
C THR A 143 7.22 6.02 -13.38
N ALA A 144 6.46 5.86 -14.47
CA ALA A 144 5.29 4.98 -14.49
C ALA A 144 5.76 3.52 -14.52
N ILE A 145 5.56 2.78 -13.42
CA ILE A 145 5.63 1.32 -13.41
C ILE A 145 4.20 0.81 -13.57
N TRP A 146 3.76 0.73 -14.82
CA TRP A 146 2.60 -0.07 -15.25
C TRP A 146 3.05 -0.86 -16.47
N ALA A 147 3.58 -2.05 -16.22
CA ALA A 147 3.89 -3.09 -17.20
C ALA A 147 3.41 -4.43 -16.64
#